data_AF-A0A9E8SD15-F1
#
_entry.id   AF-A0A9E8SD15-F1
#
_cell.length_a   1.000
_cell.length_b   1.000
_cell.length_c   1.000
_cell.angle_alpha   90.00
_cell.angle_beta   90.00
_cell.angle_gamma   90.00
#
_symmetry.space_group_name_H-M   'P 1'
#
loop_
_entity.id
_entity.type
_entity.pdbx_description
1 polymer ?
#
loop_
_entity_poly.entity_id
_entity_poly.type
_entity_poly.pdbx_seq_one_letter_code
_entity_poly.pdbx_strand_id
1 'polypeptide(L)' 'MKNILVPTDFSENCTKAAHLGIKMAKTYNAEIHFLHQMTTPVDWVKLDKLKEKRYP' A
#
# COMPACT_ATOMS: atom_id res chain seq x y z
N MET A 1 -0.30 7.26 19.13
CA MET A 1 -0.20 6.39 17.95
C MET A 1 0.88 7.00 17.06
N LYS A 2 1.97 6.30 16.73
CA LYS A 2 3.10 6.93 16.00
C LYS A 2 2.98 6.78 14.47
N ASN A 3 2.49 5.64 14.01
CA ASN A 3 2.35 5.31 12.59
C ASN A 3 0.93 4.78 12.32
N ILE A 4 0.38 5.09 11.14
CA ILE A 4 -0.92 4.61 10.64
C ILE A 4 -0.70 3.97 9.27
N LEU A 5 -1.13 2.71 9.09
CA LEU A 5 -1.12 2.02 7.80
C LEU A 5 -2.52 2.05 7.20
N VAL A 6 -2.65 2.53 5.97
CA VAL A 6 -3.90 2.52 5.20
C VAL A 6 -3.74 1.61 3.98
N PRO A 7 -4.25 0.37 4.04
CA PRO A 7 -4.34 -0.47 2.85
C PRO A 7 -5.38 0.08 1.88
N THR A 8 -5.10 -0.01 0.59
CA THR A 8 -6.01 0.42 -0.48
C THR A 8 -5.98 -0.59 -1.62
N ASP A 9 -7.13 -0.81 -2.24
CA ASP A 9 -7.31 -1.46 -3.54
C ASP A 9 -7.75 -0.46 -4.63
N PHE A 10 -7.68 0.85 -4.30
CA PHE A 10 -8.17 1.97 -5.11
C PHE A 10 -9.69 2.01 -5.33
N SER A 11 -10.47 1.24 -4.58
CA SER A 11 -11.92 1.36 -4.55
C SER A 11 -12.39 2.69 -3.93
N GLU A 12 -13.64 3.05 -4.20
CA GLU A 12 -14.28 4.22 -3.58
C GLU A 12 -14.31 4.13 -2.04
N ASN A 13 -14.51 2.92 -1.51
CA ASN A 13 -14.50 2.68 -0.07
C ASN A 13 -13.11 2.89 0.53
N CYS A 14 -12.06 2.41 -0.13
CA CYS A 14 -10.69 2.69 0.28
C CYS A 14 -10.34 4.17 0.17
N THR A 15 -10.94 4.92 -0.76
CA THR A 15 -10.81 6.38 -0.83
C THR A 15 -11.43 7.07 0.39
N LYS A 16 -12.61 6.62 0.83
CA LYS A 16 -13.24 7.12 2.08
C LYS A 16 -12.37 6.78 3.30
N ALA A 17 -11.83 5.57 3.37
CA ALA A 17 -10.91 5.14 4.42
C ALA A 17 -9.61 5.97 4.43
N ALA A 18 -9.05 6.30 3.25
CA ALA A 18 -7.88 7.16 3.12
C ALA A 18 -8.14 8.55 3.70
N HIS A 19 -9.28 9.18 3.39
CA HIS A 19 -9.65 10.46 3.98
C HIS A 19 -9.75 10.41 5.51
N LEU A 20 -10.30 9.33 6.06
CA LEU A 20 -10.36 9.13 7.51
C LEU A 20 -8.96 8.94 8.11
N GLY A 21 -8.12 8.09 7.49
CA GLY A 21 -6.74 7.86 7.92
C GLY A 21 -5.91 9.13 7.96
N ILE A 22 -6.05 10.00 6.94
CA ILE A 22 -5.38 11.31 6.88
C ILE A 22 -5.85 12.22 8.04
N LYS A 23 -7.14 12.25 8.35
CA LYS A 23 -7.67 13.02 9.49
C LYS A 23 -7.07 12.50 10.81
N MET A 24 -7.04 11.18 11.01
CA MET A 24 -6.45 10.57 12.19
C MET A 24 -4.96 10.87 12.32
N ALA A 25 -4.20 10.78 11.21
CA ALA A 25 -2.77 11.08 11.20
C ALA A 25 -2.47 12.51 11.66
N LYS A 26 -3.26 13.48 11.18
CA LYS A 26 -3.20 14.87 11.64
C LYS A 26 -3.52 15.02 13.12
N THR A 27 -4.61 14.39 13.60
CA THR A 27 -5.03 14.46 15.01
C THR A 27 -3.98 13.89 15.96
N TYR A 28 -3.31 12.80 15.58
CA TYR A 28 -2.34 12.12 16.43
C TYR A 28 -0.89 12.55 16.16
N ASN A 29 -0.65 13.49 15.25
CA ASN A 29 0.68 13.83 14.74
C ASN A 29 1.49 12.57 14.36
N ALA A 30 0.83 11.66 13.63
CA ALA A 30 1.35 10.36 13.25
C ALA A 30 1.79 10.34 11.79
N GLU A 31 2.82 9.55 11.48
CA GLU A 31 3.19 9.22 10.10
C GLU A 31 2.13 8.31 9.48
N ILE A 32 1.81 8.51 8.21
CA ILE A 32 0.83 7.70 7.47
C ILE A 32 1.49 7.01 6.29
N HIS A 33 1.26 5.71 6.16
CA HIS A 33 1.74 4.88 5.07
C HIS A 33 0.57 4.33 4.29
N PHE A 34 0.61 4.42 2.97
CA PHE A 34 -0.34 3.76 2.08
C PHE A 34 0.27 2.48 1.52
N LEU A 35 -0.52 1.41 1.49
CA LEU A 35 -0.11 0.13 0.94
C LEU A 35 -1.16 -0.36 -0.06
N HIS A 36 -0.71 -0.71 -1.25
CA HIS A 36 -1.51 -1.45 -2.22
C HIS A 36 -0.83 -2.78 -2.50
N GLN A 37 -1.59 -3.87 -2.39
CA GLN A 37 -1.10 -5.18 -2.78
C GLN A 37 -1.44 -5.43 -4.24
N MET A 38 -0.41 -5.66 -5.06
CA MET A 38 -0.60 -6.07 -6.45
C MET A 38 -0.31 -7.56 -6.59
N THR A 39 -1.13 -8.23 -7.39
CA THR A 39 -0.87 -9.61 -7.81
C THR A 39 -0.24 -9.59 -9.19
N THR A 40 0.97 -10.11 -9.31
CA THR A 40 1.67 -10.25 -10.58
C THR A 40 1.42 -11.63 -11.19
N PRO A 41 1.43 -11.79 -12.53
CA PRO A 41 1.28 -13.10 -13.18
C PRO A 41 2.40 -14.10 -12.84
N VAL A 42 3.52 -13.58 -12.31
CA VAL A 42 4.72 -14.34 -11.95
C VAL A 42 4.88 -14.31 -10.43
N ASP A 43 5.33 -15.41 -9.85
CA ASP A 43 5.76 -15.47 -8.46
C ASP A 43 7.18 -14.91 -8.36
N TRP A 44 7.29 -13.67 -7.88
CA TRP A 44 8.56 -12.94 -7.81
C TRP A 44 9.54 -13.54 -6.80
N VAL A 45 9.03 -14.26 -5.79
CA VAL A 45 9.88 -14.96 -4.82
C VAL A 45 10.62 -16.12 -5.49
N LYS A 46 10.08 -16.66 -6.58
CA LYS A 46 10.64 -17.80 -7.32
C LYS A 46 11.32 -17.41 -8.63
N LEU A 47 11.42 -16.12 -8.93
CA LEU A 47 12.10 -15.64 -10.14
C LEU A 47 13.62 -15.71 -9.95
N ASP A 48 14.31 -16.21 -10.97
CA ASP A 48 15.76 -16.07 -11.06
C ASP A 48 16.13 -14.59 -11.23
N LYS A 49 17.22 -14.15 -10.58
CA LYS A 49 17.64 -12.72 -10.58
C LYS A 49 17.86 -12.13 -11.97
N LEU A 50 18.22 -12.95 -12.97
CA LEU A 50 18.39 -12.47 -14.35
C LEU A 50 17.04 -12.26 -15.06
N LYS A 51 15.97 -12.91 -14.57
CA LYS A 51 14.62 -12.83 -15.13
C LYS A 51 13.78 -11.73 -14.48
N GLU A 52 14.12 -11.27 -13.28
CA GLU A 52 13.45 -10.14 -12.63
C GLU A 52 13.36 -8.90 -13.54
N LYS A 53 14.42 -8.61 -14.32
CA LYS A 53 14.47 -7.45 -15.24
C LYS A 53 13.49 -7.51 -16.42
N ARG A 54 12.80 -8.63 -16.63
CA ARG A 54 11.89 -8.84 -17.78
C ARG A 54 10.44 -8.48 -17.47
N TYR A 55 10.13 -8.20 -16.21
CA TYR A 55 8.78 -7.93 -15.74
C TYR A 55 8.74 -6.53 -15.09
N PRO A 56 7.67 -5.76 -15.31
CA PRO A 56 7.45 -4.48 -14.64
C PRO A 56 7.22 -4.66 -13.14
#